data_AF-A0A7R9LKX2-F1
#
_entry.id   AF-A0A7R9LKX2-F1
#
_cell.length_a   1.000
_cell.length_b   1.000
_cell.length_c   1.000
_cell.angle_alpha   90.00
_cell.angle_beta   90.00
_cell.angle_gamma   90.00
#
_symmetry.space_group_name_H-M   'P 1'
#
loop_
_entity.id
_entity.type
_entity.pdbx_description
1 polymer ?
#
loop_
_entity_poly.entity_id
_entity_poly.type
_entity_poly.pdbx_seq_one_letter_code
_entity_poly.pdbx_strand_id
1 'polypeptide(L)'
;MVFQLNQRLFKLFEVLLHECDASGLAVTRIIVGALLLIDIVFERGLSRADTIWSDPNECRFPLFDVLQVLPLRYMYTIYAIMFIGNVGIILGFKYKISCILYLTSYWYLFLLDKSRWNNHSYLFGLLVTLLSITDANYEWSIDNCRGIQSLRHRRVPFWQYFLIRSQVFLVYFIAGLKKFDTDWLNGYSMNNLSEHWVFSPFKLLLSNESIDFYVVHLGGFMFDLTIGFFLVWNKSRFFAYFFCLLFNSMNSRIFSIGMFPYMMISVMPVFSAYDWPKQVINLLKSKCLPSIQTVPKKRQNKLKNDKTKKDNEKRKKLSTKEKITLTSIFIYLLTQLFLPHSHWITKGYNTWTNGLYGYSWDMMVHNWKHIHTRVTVVDKSMRKFYLNPQTWTKSMRWSHHSDMVKQYAMCAQKRLIRDFNITEPSIYIDSWISLNGRFAQRVYDPRVNLVTAEWSAFKRPDWVLPILSDLTDWRQTLKQYEDNIYQQNDYNSVIFIADFPGLTLSNYIDSHFPNTSLTVLKGWLKIEMVGTGHMMYTRFMSAGDHLTLPVNTFHRLTPIRAEAAAYMYVYANTSHQMLNDVKTSAHDIQDFAVITDADRSPWIRRYL
;
A
#
# COMPACT_ATOMS: atom_id res chain seq x y z
N MET A 1 -4.99 15.24 42.64
CA MET A 1 -4.86 14.80 41.23
C MET A 1 -4.67 13.30 41.06
N VAL A 2 -3.69 12.66 41.73
CA VAL A 2 -3.40 11.20 41.62
C VAL A 2 -4.59 10.30 42.01
N PHE A 3 -5.34 10.66 43.06
CA PHE A 3 -6.51 9.90 43.51
C PHE A 3 -7.66 9.90 42.49
N GLN A 4 -7.92 11.04 41.83
CA GLN A 4 -8.93 11.16 40.78
C GLN A 4 -8.52 10.41 39.51
N LEU A 5 -7.23 10.42 39.17
CA LEU A 5 -6.69 9.63 38.05
C LEU A 5 -6.89 8.13 38.29
N ASN A 6 -6.59 7.65 39.50
CA ASN A 6 -6.80 6.26 39.91
C ASN A 6 -8.29 5.84 39.89
N GLN A 7 -9.21 6.75 40.23
CA GLN A 7 -10.65 6.47 40.11
C GLN A 7 -11.13 6.38 38.66
N ARG A 8 -10.66 7.25 37.76
CA ARG A 8 -11.01 7.20 36.33
C ARG A 8 -10.46 5.95 35.65
N LEU A 9 -9.21 5.57 35.95
CA LEU A 9 -8.59 4.34 35.44
C LEU A 9 -9.35 3.09 35.91
N PHE A 10 -9.79 3.06 37.17
CA PHE A 10 -10.58 1.95 37.69
C PHE A 10 -11.92 1.79 36.98
N LYS A 11 -12.64 2.89 36.73
CA LYS A 11 -13.90 2.86 35.95
C LYS A 11 -13.68 2.37 34.51
N LEU A 12 -12.58 2.77 33.88
CA LEU A 12 -12.22 2.27 32.54
C LEU A 12 -12.00 0.75 32.53
N PHE A 13 -11.32 0.22 33.55
CA PHE A 13 -11.08 -1.21 33.67
C PHE A 13 -12.37 -2.00 33.90
N GLU A 14 -13.30 -1.48 34.71
CA GLU A 14 -14.62 -2.09 34.87
C GLU A 14 -15.40 -2.16 33.55
N VAL A 15 -15.34 -1.09 32.74
CA VAL A 15 -15.96 -1.07 31.40
C VAL A 15 -15.32 -2.11 30.47
N LEU A 16 -13.99 -2.22 30.46
CA LEU A 16 -13.27 -3.17 29.60
C LEU A 16 -13.49 -4.65 29.99
N LEU A 17 -13.77 -4.93 31.27
CA LEU A 17 -14.03 -6.27 31.77
C LEU A 17 -15.51 -6.65 31.77
N HIS A 18 -16.41 -5.71 31.44
CA HIS A 18 -17.83 -5.98 31.34
C HIS A 18 -18.12 -7.07 30.30
N GLU A 19 -18.97 -8.04 30.65
CA GLU A 19 -19.30 -9.17 29.78
C GLU A 19 -20.29 -8.79 28.67
N CYS A 20 -19.96 -9.15 27.44
CA CYS A 20 -20.73 -8.92 26.23
C CYS A 20 -21.04 -10.26 25.53
N ASP A 21 -22.06 -10.30 24.67
CA ASP A 21 -22.38 -11.50 23.88
C ASP A 21 -21.25 -11.80 22.86
N ALA A 22 -20.90 -13.08 22.70
CA ALA A 22 -19.80 -13.49 21.82
C ALA A 22 -20.20 -13.63 20.33
N SER A 23 -21.49 -13.57 19.98
CA SER A 23 -21.97 -13.84 18.62
C SER A 23 -21.44 -12.87 17.57
N GLY A 24 -21.32 -11.58 17.90
CA GLY A 24 -20.71 -10.58 17.01
C GLY A 24 -19.26 -10.93 16.63
N LEU A 25 -18.42 -11.34 17.59
CA LEU A 25 -17.06 -11.82 17.33
C LEU A 25 -17.05 -13.12 16.52
N ALA A 26 -17.98 -14.04 16.78
CA ALA A 26 -18.08 -15.28 16.02
C ALA A 26 -18.35 -15.04 14.53
N VAL A 27 -19.27 -14.12 14.21
CA VAL A 27 -19.52 -13.73 12.80
C VAL A 27 -18.32 -13.01 12.21
N THR A 28 -17.69 -12.12 12.97
CA THR A 28 -16.48 -11.43 12.54
C THR A 28 -15.40 -12.43 12.14
N ARG A 29 -15.12 -13.42 12.99
CA ARG A 29 -14.19 -14.53 12.70
C ARG A 29 -14.54 -15.25 11.39
N ILE A 30 -15.82 -15.59 11.19
CA ILE A 30 -16.26 -16.32 10.00
C ILE A 30 -16.08 -15.49 8.72
N ILE A 31 -16.55 -14.24 8.72
CA ILE A 31 -16.50 -13.39 7.51
C ILE A 31 -15.04 -12.99 7.20
N VAL A 32 -14.27 -12.59 8.21
CA VAL A 32 -12.84 -12.28 8.06
C VAL A 32 -12.11 -13.51 7.53
N GLY A 33 -12.30 -14.68 8.15
CA GLY A 33 -11.67 -15.91 7.70
C GLY A 33 -12.04 -16.27 6.26
N ALA A 34 -13.30 -16.10 5.86
CA ALA A 34 -13.74 -16.37 4.49
C ALA A 34 -13.02 -15.46 3.46
N LEU A 35 -12.88 -14.16 3.75
CA LEU A 35 -12.12 -13.25 2.89
C LEU A 35 -10.63 -13.59 2.86
N LEU A 36 -10.06 -13.97 4.00
CA LEU A 36 -8.66 -14.40 4.06
C LEU A 36 -8.40 -15.68 3.27
N LEU A 37 -9.41 -16.55 3.10
CA LEU A 37 -9.28 -17.73 2.25
C LEU A 37 -9.04 -17.32 0.78
N ILE A 38 -9.78 -16.30 0.32
CA ILE A 38 -9.64 -15.72 -1.01
C ILE A 38 -8.28 -15.00 -1.12
N ASP A 39 -7.89 -14.22 -0.09
CA ASP A 39 -6.60 -13.53 -0.02
C ASP A 39 -5.41 -14.51 -0.14
N ILE A 40 -5.46 -15.66 0.54
CA ILE A 40 -4.40 -16.69 0.44
C ILE A 40 -4.18 -17.13 -1.02
N VAL A 41 -5.28 -17.38 -1.74
CA VAL A 41 -5.24 -17.93 -3.10
C VAL A 41 -4.74 -16.89 -4.10
N PHE A 42 -5.27 -15.67 -4.05
CA PHE A 42 -5.06 -14.66 -5.08
C PHE A 42 -3.99 -13.63 -4.71
N GLU A 43 -4.10 -13.02 -3.53
CA GLU A 43 -3.26 -11.88 -3.13
C GLU A 43 -1.93 -12.32 -2.51
N ARG A 44 -1.95 -13.30 -1.57
CA ARG A 44 -0.73 -13.94 -1.08
C ARG A 44 -0.12 -14.87 -2.12
N GLY A 45 -0.87 -15.18 -3.17
CA GLY A 45 -0.35 -15.75 -4.41
C GLY A 45 -0.13 -17.25 -4.39
N LEU A 46 -0.90 -18.02 -3.61
CA LEU A 46 -0.85 -19.49 -3.70
C LEU A 46 -1.10 -19.98 -5.15
N SER A 47 -2.04 -19.36 -5.87
CA SER A 47 -2.33 -19.67 -7.29
C SER A 47 -1.16 -19.42 -8.26
N ARG A 48 -0.16 -18.64 -7.82
CA ARG A 48 1.00 -18.22 -8.61
C ARG A 48 2.32 -18.55 -7.90
N ALA A 49 2.28 -19.45 -6.92
CA ALA A 49 3.41 -19.70 -6.02
C ALA A 49 4.63 -20.23 -6.79
N ASP A 50 4.42 -21.00 -7.85
CA ASP A 50 5.45 -21.37 -8.82
C ASP A 50 6.14 -20.13 -9.40
N THR A 51 5.40 -19.20 -10.00
CA THR A 51 5.99 -18.02 -10.62
C THR A 51 6.64 -17.08 -9.61
N ILE A 52 6.19 -17.09 -8.35
CA ILE A 52 6.71 -16.22 -7.29
C ILE A 52 7.97 -16.81 -6.66
N TRP A 53 8.03 -18.12 -6.44
CA TRP A 53 9.04 -18.78 -5.61
C TRP A 53 9.94 -19.78 -6.37
N SER A 54 9.71 -20.02 -7.67
CA SER A 54 10.49 -20.99 -8.44
C SER A 54 11.93 -20.54 -8.71
N ASP A 55 12.16 -19.24 -8.87
CA ASP A 55 13.48 -18.71 -9.20
C ASP A 55 14.27 -18.43 -7.91
N PRO A 56 15.31 -19.24 -7.60
CA PRO A 56 16.17 -19.02 -6.45
C PRO A 56 17.18 -17.88 -6.67
N ASN A 57 17.35 -17.42 -7.92
CA ASN A 57 18.30 -16.39 -8.31
C ASN A 57 17.66 -14.99 -8.41
N GLU A 58 16.34 -14.90 -8.23
CA GLU A 58 15.63 -13.64 -8.14
C GLU A 58 16.08 -12.87 -6.88
N CYS A 59 16.46 -11.60 -7.06
CA CYS A 59 16.76 -10.71 -5.95
C CYS A 59 15.49 -10.36 -5.20
N ARG A 60 15.49 -10.71 -3.91
CA ARG A 60 14.38 -10.49 -2.98
C ARG A 60 14.78 -9.52 -1.89
N PHE A 61 13.76 -8.99 -1.24
CA PHE A 61 13.90 -7.91 -0.29
C PHE A 61 13.33 -8.33 1.07
N PRO A 62 13.95 -9.27 1.79
CA PRO A 62 13.47 -9.66 3.11
C PRO A 62 13.59 -8.50 4.10
N LEU A 63 12.70 -8.46 5.10
CA LEU A 63 12.80 -7.45 6.16
C LEU A 63 14.02 -7.71 7.06
N PHE A 64 14.33 -8.98 7.30
CA PHE A 64 15.49 -9.44 8.04
C PHE A 64 16.35 -10.33 7.14
N ASP A 65 17.64 -10.05 7.02
CA ASP A 65 18.54 -10.78 6.10
C ASP A 65 18.70 -12.28 6.43
N VAL A 66 18.29 -12.70 7.64
CA VAL A 66 18.24 -14.11 8.08
C VAL A 66 17.15 -14.89 7.35
N LEU A 67 16.10 -14.22 6.87
CA LEU A 67 14.98 -14.87 6.21
C LEU A 67 15.34 -15.21 4.77
N GLN A 68 15.23 -16.49 4.43
CA GLN A 68 15.45 -17.01 3.09
C GLN A 68 14.24 -17.79 2.62
N VAL A 69 14.04 -17.76 1.31
CA VAL A 69 12.98 -18.54 0.64
C VAL A 69 13.35 -20.02 0.71
N LEU A 70 12.41 -20.84 1.17
CA LEU A 70 12.58 -22.29 1.15
C LEU A 70 12.38 -22.83 -0.28
N PRO A 71 12.92 -24.02 -0.60
CA PRO A 71 12.63 -24.69 -1.86
C PRO A 71 11.12 -24.75 -2.13
N LEU A 72 10.73 -24.62 -3.40
CA LEU A 72 9.33 -24.44 -3.83
C LEU A 72 8.35 -25.45 -3.20
N ARG A 73 8.75 -26.73 -3.07
CA ARG A 73 7.93 -27.77 -2.40
C ARG A 73 7.53 -27.41 -0.97
N TYR A 74 8.44 -26.82 -0.19
CA TYR A 74 8.18 -26.40 1.18
C TYR A 74 7.38 -25.10 1.24
N MET A 75 7.52 -24.23 0.22
CA MET A 75 6.65 -23.06 0.09
C MET A 75 5.19 -23.50 -0.08
N TYR A 76 4.90 -24.49 -0.92
CA TYR A 76 3.56 -25.08 -1.01
C TYR A 76 3.08 -25.65 0.32
N THR A 77 3.95 -26.33 1.09
CA THR A 77 3.61 -26.80 2.44
C THR A 77 3.24 -25.63 3.37
N ILE A 78 3.96 -24.51 3.33
CA ILE A 78 3.66 -23.32 4.13
C ILE A 78 2.29 -22.75 3.76
N TYR A 79 1.98 -22.64 2.47
CA TYR A 79 0.65 -22.21 2.01
C TYR A 79 -0.45 -23.19 2.43
N ALA A 80 -0.21 -24.50 2.35
CA ALA A 80 -1.17 -25.51 2.80
C ALA A 80 -1.43 -25.39 4.32
N ILE A 81 -0.39 -25.20 5.13
CA ILE A 81 -0.52 -24.95 6.58
C ILE A 81 -1.33 -23.67 6.83
N MET A 82 -1.04 -22.58 6.10
CA MET A 82 -1.77 -21.32 6.21
C MET A 82 -3.25 -21.50 5.85
N PHE A 83 -3.53 -22.22 4.75
CA PHE A 83 -4.88 -22.50 4.27
C PHE A 83 -5.68 -23.35 5.27
N ILE A 84 -5.11 -24.46 5.75
CA ILE A 84 -5.74 -25.33 6.76
C ILE A 84 -5.95 -24.56 8.07
N GLY A 85 -4.97 -23.76 8.49
CA GLY A 85 -5.09 -22.85 9.62
C GLY A 85 -6.29 -21.91 9.47
N ASN A 86 -6.45 -21.28 8.31
CA ASN A 86 -7.57 -20.38 8.05
C ASN A 86 -8.93 -21.09 7.99
N VAL A 87 -9.01 -22.29 7.38
CA VAL A 87 -10.23 -23.12 7.43
C VAL A 87 -10.59 -23.45 8.88
N GLY A 88 -9.61 -23.79 9.71
CA GLY A 88 -9.79 -23.99 11.15
C GLY A 88 -10.27 -22.73 11.88
N ILE A 89 -9.80 -21.54 11.50
CA ILE A 89 -10.30 -20.24 12.00
C ILE A 89 -11.78 -20.07 11.63
N ILE A 90 -12.19 -20.33 10.39
CA ILE A 90 -13.59 -20.19 9.92
C ILE A 90 -14.53 -21.18 10.63
N LEU A 91 -14.08 -22.41 10.87
CA LEU A 91 -14.86 -23.42 11.57
C LEU A 91 -14.81 -23.26 13.09
N GLY A 92 -13.80 -22.57 13.61
CA GLY A 92 -13.52 -22.45 15.03
C GLY A 92 -13.18 -23.82 15.64
N PHE A 93 -12.36 -24.60 14.92
CA PHE A 93 -11.87 -25.90 15.36
C PHE A 93 -10.42 -25.76 15.85
N LYS A 94 -10.14 -26.17 17.09
CA LYS A 94 -8.87 -25.91 17.78
C LYS A 94 -8.42 -24.46 17.56
N TYR A 95 -9.35 -23.53 17.76
CA TYR A 95 -9.27 -22.16 17.22
C TYR A 95 -7.93 -21.46 17.45
N LYS A 96 -7.38 -21.55 18.66
CA LYS A 96 -6.08 -20.92 19.00
C LYS A 96 -4.91 -21.52 18.23
N ILE A 97 -4.90 -22.84 18.04
CA ILE A 97 -3.88 -23.55 17.25
C ILE A 97 -4.02 -23.17 15.78
N SER A 98 -5.24 -23.13 15.25
CA SER A 98 -5.52 -22.69 13.88
C SER A 98 -5.05 -21.26 13.61
N CYS A 99 -5.22 -20.36 14.58
CA CYS A 99 -4.67 -19.01 14.50
C CYS A 99 -3.13 -19.00 14.45
N ILE A 100 -2.46 -19.81 15.27
CA ILE A 100 -0.99 -19.90 15.28
C ILE A 100 -0.45 -20.45 13.95
N LEU A 101 -1.10 -21.49 13.41
CA LEU A 101 -0.73 -22.06 12.11
C LEU A 101 -0.84 -21.02 10.99
N TYR A 102 -1.95 -20.27 10.95
CA TYR A 102 -2.12 -19.19 10.00
C TYR A 102 -1.07 -18.09 10.19
N LEU A 103 -0.93 -17.56 11.41
CA LEU A 103 -0.07 -16.41 11.71
C LEU A 103 1.40 -16.69 11.45
N THR A 104 1.89 -17.88 11.80
CA THR A 104 3.29 -18.25 11.60
C THR A 104 3.63 -18.28 10.11
N SER A 105 2.78 -18.94 9.31
CA SER A 105 2.95 -18.97 7.85
C SER A 105 2.77 -17.59 7.23
N TYR A 106 1.76 -16.83 7.66
CA TYR A 106 1.45 -15.50 7.14
C TYR A 106 2.61 -14.52 7.35
N TRP A 107 3.10 -14.42 8.59
CA TRP A 107 4.22 -13.51 8.91
C TRP A 107 5.52 -13.96 8.24
N TYR A 108 5.77 -15.26 8.10
CA TYR A 108 6.90 -15.74 7.31
C TYR A 108 6.82 -15.23 5.86
N LEU A 109 5.70 -15.47 5.17
CA LEU A 109 5.50 -15.01 3.79
C LEU A 109 5.57 -13.49 3.65
N PHE A 110 5.00 -12.76 4.62
CA PHE A 110 5.01 -11.31 4.65
C PHE A 110 6.45 -10.76 4.81
N LEU A 111 7.24 -11.34 5.71
CA LEU A 111 8.59 -10.85 6.01
C LEU A 111 9.64 -11.22 4.96
N LEU A 112 9.35 -12.20 4.09
CA LEU A 112 10.26 -12.67 3.03
C LEU A 112 10.52 -11.65 1.92
N ASP A 113 9.54 -10.80 1.57
CA ASP A 113 9.67 -9.91 0.42
C ASP A 113 8.83 -8.62 0.54
N LYS A 114 9.51 -7.53 0.90
CA LYS A 114 8.97 -6.17 1.03
C LYS A 114 8.36 -5.63 -0.26
N SER A 115 8.82 -6.09 -1.42
CA SER A 115 8.34 -5.57 -2.70
C SER A 115 6.90 -5.98 -3.01
N ARG A 116 6.33 -6.96 -2.30
CA ARG A 116 5.06 -7.59 -2.62
C ARG A 116 3.88 -7.17 -1.73
N TRP A 117 4.13 -6.62 -0.55
CA TRP A 117 3.06 -6.26 0.38
C TRP A 117 2.84 -4.74 0.47
N ASN A 118 1.78 -4.34 1.16
CA ASN A 118 1.38 -2.95 1.39
C ASN A 118 0.81 -2.78 2.80
N ASN A 119 0.36 -1.57 3.15
CA ASN A 119 -0.28 -1.25 4.44
C ASN A 119 -1.40 -2.25 4.83
N HIS A 120 -2.18 -2.75 3.88
CA HIS A 120 -3.30 -3.65 4.19
C HIS A 120 -2.87 -5.09 4.47
N SER A 121 -1.84 -5.56 3.78
CA SER A 121 -1.21 -6.83 4.13
C SER A 121 -0.73 -6.81 5.59
N TYR A 122 -0.20 -5.67 6.06
CA TYR A 122 0.14 -5.52 7.48
C TYR A 122 -1.11 -5.56 8.37
N LEU A 123 -2.18 -4.85 8.00
CA LEU A 123 -3.46 -4.87 8.74
C LEU A 123 -4.06 -6.28 8.88
N PHE A 124 -4.02 -7.12 7.84
CA PHE A 124 -4.59 -8.46 7.90
C PHE A 124 -3.86 -9.32 8.93
N GLY A 125 -2.52 -9.24 8.96
CA GLY A 125 -1.71 -9.89 9.99
C GLY A 125 -2.05 -9.41 11.39
N LEU A 126 -2.28 -8.10 11.58
CA LEU A 126 -2.72 -7.54 12.86
C LEU A 126 -4.13 -8.02 13.26
N LEU A 127 -5.10 -8.01 12.33
CA LEU A 127 -6.47 -8.45 12.61
C LEU A 127 -6.51 -9.91 13.05
N VAL A 128 -5.76 -10.80 12.40
CA VAL A 128 -5.71 -12.21 12.81
C VAL A 128 -4.93 -12.38 14.12
N THR A 129 -3.89 -11.56 14.35
CA THR A 129 -3.19 -11.53 15.64
C THR A 129 -4.16 -11.16 16.76
N LEU A 130 -4.99 -10.14 16.56
CA LEU A 130 -6.05 -9.76 17.50
C LEU A 130 -7.09 -10.88 17.66
N LEU A 131 -7.57 -11.47 16.57
CA LEU A 131 -8.50 -12.59 16.64
C LEU A 131 -7.93 -13.76 17.46
N SER A 132 -6.63 -14.07 17.31
CA SER A 132 -5.96 -15.15 18.05
C SER A 132 -6.01 -14.98 19.57
N ILE A 133 -5.99 -13.73 20.05
CA ILE A 133 -6.07 -13.44 21.49
C ILE A 133 -7.52 -13.32 21.99
N THR A 134 -8.50 -13.07 21.11
CA THR A 134 -9.94 -13.09 21.45
C THR A 134 -10.53 -14.49 21.53
N ASP A 135 -11.65 -14.65 22.22
CA ASP A 135 -12.39 -15.91 22.36
C ASP A 135 -13.55 -15.99 21.37
N ALA A 136 -13.27 -15.69 20.09
CA ALA A 136 -14.25 -15.71 19.00
C ALA A 136 -14.77 -17.13 18.65
N ASN A 137 -14.26 -18.16 19.33
CA ASN A 137 -14.70 -19.55 19.23
C ASN A 137 -15.78 -19.91 20.25
N TYR A 138 -16.21 -19.01 21.13
CA TYR A 138 -17.23 -19.32 22.15
C TYR A 138 -18.66 -19.48 21.59
N GLU A 139 -18.94 -18.93 20.41
CA GLU A 139 -20.20 -19.11 19.69
C GLU A 139 -19.91 -19.57 18.24
N TRP A 140 -20.83 -20.35 17.68
CA TRP A 140 -20.80 -20.83 16.28
C TRP A 140 -19.48 -21.45 15.83
N SER A 141 -18.93 -22.32 16.67
CA SER A 141 -17.67 -23.03 16.42
C SER A 141 -17.82 -24.53 16.64
N ILE A 142 -16.97 -25.31 15.97
CA ILE A 142 -16.88 -26.77 16.21
C ILE A 142 -16.40 -27.06 17.63
N ASP A 143 -15.50 -26.24 18.18
CA ASP A 143 -15.01 -26.38 19.56
C ASP A 143 -16.16 -26.33 20.56
N ASN A 144 -17.10 -25.40 20.38
CA ASN A 144 -18.29 -25.28 21.22
C ASN A 144 -19.25 -26.48 21.00
N CYS A 145 -19.49 -26.88 19.74
CA CYS A 145 -20.35 -28.03 19.42
C CYS A 145 -19.86 -29.35 20.02
N ARG A 146 -18.54 -29.54 20.14
CA ARG A 146 -17.93 -30.76 20.74
C ARG A 146 -17.90 -30.75 22.27
N GLY A 147 -18.49 -29.74 22.91
CA GLY A 147 -18.48 -29.62 24.37
C GLY A 147 -17.08 -29.37 24.95
N ILE A 148 -16.10 -29.00 24.12
CA ILE A 148 -14.74 -28.63 24.57
C ILE A 148 -14.83 -27.37 25.45
N GLN A 149 -15.88 -26.56 25.26
CA GLN A 149 -16.15 -25.35 26.03
C GLN A 149 -17.46 -25.49 26.84
N SER A 150 -17.44 -25.11 28.12
CA SER A 150 -18.63 -25.09 28.98
C SER A 150 -19.71 -24.10 28.48
N LEU A 151 -20.99 -24.45 28.65
CA LEU A 151 -22.16 -23.60 28.31
C LEU A 151 -22.13 -22.20 28.97
N ARG A 152 -21.31 -22.01 30.01
CA ARG A 152 -21.10 -20.72 30.71
C ARG A 152 -20.32 -19.69 29.88
N HIS A 153 -19.74 -20.09 28.75
CA HIS A 153 -18.83 -19.27 27.94
C HIS A 153 -19.48 -18.47 26.80
N ARG A 154 -20.79 -18.26 26.75
CA ARG A 154 -21.41 -17.46 25.67
C ARG A 154 -21.15 -15.94 25.76
N ARG A 155 -20.37 -15.53 26.76
CA ARG A 155 -20.01 -14.14 26.99
C ARG A 155 -18.50 -13.95 26.97
N VAL A 156 -18.07 -12.80 26.48
CA VAL A 156 -16.68 -12.36 26.38
C VAL A 156 -16.54 -10.97 27.00
N PRO A 157 -15.42 -10.66 27.65
CA PRO A 157 -15.18 -9.31 28.16
C PRO A 157 -15.07 -8.29 27.00
N PHE A 158 -15.59 -7.08 27.23
CA PHE A 158 -15.69 -6.00 26.24
C PHE A 158 -14.35 -5.66 25.57
N TRP A 159 -13.22 -5.82 26.28
CA TRP A 159 -11.90 -5.51 25.73
C TRP A 159 -11.60 -6.22 24.40
N GLN A 160 -12.19 -7.39 24.15
CA GLN A 160 -12.00 -8.14 22.90
C GLN A 160 -12.60 -7.39 21.70
N TYR A 161 -13.81 -6.85 21.84
CA TYR A 161 -14.41 -5.96 20.85
C TYR A 161 -13.65 -4.64 20.77
N PHE A 162 -13.26 -4.09 21.91
CA PHE A 162 -12.55 -2.82 21.99
C PHE A 162 -11.23 -2.85 21.20
N LEU A 163 -10.44 -3.93 21.27
CA LEU A 163 -9.20 -4.06 20.51
C LEU A 163 -9.42 -4.01 19.00
N ILE A 164 -10.35 -4.81 18.47
CA ILE A 164 -10.64 -4.85 17.04
C ILE A 164 -11.21 -3.50 16.58
N ARG A 165 -12.14 -2.92 17.34
CA ARG A 165 -12.69 -1.58 17.05
C ARG A 165 -11.60 -0.51 17.06
N SER A 166 -10.70 -0.56 18.03
CA SER A 166 -9.60 0.40 18.14
C SER A 166 -8.62 0.25 16.98
N GLN A 167 -8.29 -0.96 16.54
CA GLN A 167 -7.40 -1.16 15.40
C GLN A 167 -8.03 -0.58 14.11
N VAL A 168 -9.30 -0.86 13.85
CA VAL A 168 -10.02 -0.30 12.68
C VAL A 168 -10.12 1.22 12.77
N PHE A 169 -10.42 1.75 13.96
CA PHE A 169 -10.44 3.19 14.22
C PHE A 169 -9.07 3.83 13.93
N LEU A 170 -7.98 3.25 14.45
CA LEU A 170 -6.63 3.80 14.33
C LEU A 170 -6.17 3.83 12.86
N VAL A 171 -6.50 2.80 12.07
CA VAL A 171 -6.15 2.80 10.64
C VAL A 171 -6.78 3.99 9.92
N TYR A 172 -8.09 4.22 10.09
CA TYR A 172 -8.76 5.37 9.48
C TYR A 172 -8.21 6.69 10.02
N PHE A 173 -8.15 6.83 11.34
CA PHE A 173 -7.74 8.09 11.97
C PHE A 173 -6.30 8.48 11.61
N ILE A 174 -5.36 7.53 11.65
CA ILE A 174 -3.96 7.80 11.29
C ILE A 174 -3.85 8.05 9.78
N ALA A 175 -4.59 7.33 8.93
CA ALA A 175 -4.64 7.65 7.50
C ALA A 175 -5.13 9.09 7.24
N GLY A 176 -6.13 9.56 7.99
CA GLY A 176 -6.61 10.94 7.97
C GLY A 176 -5.54 11.93 8.43
N LEU A 177 -4.81 11.63 9.51
CA LEU A 177 -3.69 12.46 9.97
C LEU A 177 -2.55 12.53 8.93
N LYS A 178 -2.25 11.42 8.25
CA LYS A 178 -1.22 11.39 7.19
C LYS A 178 -1.67 12.17 5.94
N LYS A 179 -2.98 12.31 5.71
CA LYS A 179 -3.55 13.16 4.66
C LYS A 179 -3.58 14.66 5.01
N PHE A 180 -3.08 15.04 6.19
CA PHE A 180 -2.75 16.44 6.50
C PHE A 180 -1.48 16.91 5.75
N ASP A 181 -0.83 16.03 5.01
CA ASP A 181 0.28 16.36 4.12
C ASP A 181 -0.11 17.45 3.11
N THR A 182 0.83 18.35 2.83
CA THR A 182 0.62 19.50 1.95
C THR A 182 0.30 19.08 0.52
N ASP A 183 0.83 17.95 0.04
CA ASP A 183 0.53 17.48 -1.31
C ASP A 183 -0.90 16.96 -1.40
N TRP A 184 -1.42 16.31 -0.35
CA TRP A 184 -2.80 15.83 -0.32
C TRP A 184 -3.79 17.00 -0.23
N LEU A 185 -3.59 17.92 0.71
CA LEU A 185 -4.50 19.04 0.94
C LEU A 185 -4.59 20.00 -0.25
N ASN A 186 -3.52 20.11 -1.04
CA ASN A 186 -3.50 20.93 -2.26
C ASN A 186 -3.95 20.15 -3.51
N GLY A 187 -4.28 18.87 -3.39
CA GLY A 187 -4.82 18.09 -4.51
C GLY A 187 -3.79 17.49 -5.47
N TYR A 188 -2.52 17.32 -5.06
CA TYR A 188 -1.44 16.84 -5.94
C TYR A 188 -1.15 15.34 -5.84
N SER A 189 -1.68 14.65 -4.82
CA SER A 189 -1.38 13.22 -4.60
C SER A 189 -2.03 12.33 -5.67
N MET A 190 -3.27 12.61 -6.05
CA MET A 190 -4.08 11.77 -6.95
C MET A 190 -4.81 12.61 -8.00
N ASN A 191 -4.17 12.85 -9.14
CA ASN A 191 -4.74 13.62 -10.23
C ASN A 191 -5.53 12.73 -11.20
N ASN A 192 -6.50 13.33 -11.90
CA ASN A 192 -7.27 12.72 -12.99
C ASN A 192 -8.10 11.49 -12.57
N LEU A 193 -8.35 11.31 -11.27
CA LEU A 193 -9.21 10.23 -10.77
C LEU A 193 -10.67 10.45 -11.17
N SER A 194 -11.08 11.71 -11.22
CA SER A 194 -12.38 12.20 -11.65
C SER A 194 -12.78 11.69 -13.05
N GLU A 195 -11.82 11.36 -13.93
CA GLU A 195 -12.10 10.81 -15.25
C GLU A 195 -12.81 9.46 -15.17
N HIS A 196 -12.56 8.67 -14.12
CA HIS A 196 -13.16 7.35 -13.93
C HIS A 196 -14.69 7.41 -13.79
N TRP A 197 -15.38 6.41 -14.36
CA TRP A 197 -16.85 6.36 -14.43
C TRP A 197 -17.57 6.39 -13.07
N VAL A 198 -16.88 5.96 -12.01
CA VAL A 198 -17.41 5.99 -10.63
C VAL A 198 -17.77 7.41 -10.20
N PHE A 199 -17.12 8.43 -10.77
CA PHE A 199 -17.40 9.83 -10.47
C PHE A 199 -18.43 10.47 -11.41
N SER A 200 -18.94 9.75 -12.42
CA SER A 200 -19.94 10.28 -13.36
C SER A 200 -21.16 10.95 -12.71
N PRO A 201 -21.70 10.46 -11.58
CA PRO A 201 -22.79 11.18 -10.89
C PRO A 201 -22.40 12.59 -10.44
N PHE A 202 -21.14 12.81 -10.04
CA PHE A 202 -20.66 14.13 -9.63
C PHE A 202 -20.40 15.07 -10.80
N LYS A 203 -20.10 14.52 -11.99
CA LYS A 203 -19.86 15.30 -13.23
C LYS A 203 -21.09 16.07 -13.71
N LEU A 204 -22.28 15.72 -13.23
CA LEU A 204 -23.51 16.48 -13.50
C LEU A 204 -23.49 17.88 -12.86
N LEU A 205 -22.72 18.08 -11.78
CA LEU A 205 -22.71 19.30 -10.99
C LEU A 205 -21.33 19.96 -10.90
N LEU A 206 -20.25 19.19 -11.07
CA LEU A 206 -18.88 19.62 -10.82
C LEU A 206 -17.97 19.32 -12.03
N SER A 207 -16.97 20.18 -12.25
CA SER A 207 -15.88 19.91 -13.20
C SER A 207 -14.97 18.79 -12.70
N ASN A 208 -14.22 18.15 -13.59
CA ASN A 208 -13.25 17.09 -13.23
C ASN A 208 -12.25 17.58 -12.16
N GLU A 209 -11.72 18.79 -12.31
CA GLU A 209 -10.78 19.37 -11.34
C GLU A 209 -11.43 19.62 -9.97
N SER A 210 -12.69 20.07 -9.97
CA SER A 210 -13.46 20.26 -8.73
C SER A 210 -13.75 18.93 -8.04
N ILE A 211 -14.02 17.86 -8.81
CA ILE A 211 -14.23 16.51 -8.27
C ILE A 211 -12.94 15.98 -7.64
N ASP A 212 -11.82 16.08 -8.36
CA ASP A 212 -10.52 15.65 -7.84
C ASP A 212 -10.17 16.39 -6.55
N PHE A 213 -10.40 17.69 -6.47
CA PHE A 213 -10.11 18.43 -5.25
C PHE A 213 -11.13 18.16 -4.12
N TYR A 214 -12.42 18.45 -4.34
CA TYR A 214 -13.42 18.44 -3.26
C TYR A 214 -13.87 17.03 -2.87
N VAL A 215 -14.05 16.12 -3.83
CA VAL A 215 -14.56 14.77 -3.56
C VAL A 215 -13.42 13.83 -3.20
N VAL A 216 -12.35 13.78 -4.00
CA VAL A 216 -11.25 12.83 -3.79
C VAL A 216 -10.35 13.28 -2.65
N HIS A 217 -9.76 14.48 -2.72
CA HIS A 217 -8.79 14.92 -1.71
C HIS A 217 -9.46 15.39 -0.43
N LEU A 218 -10.31 16.43 -0.47
CA LEU A 218 -10.96 16.96 0.73
C LEU A 218 -11.94 15.95 1.33
N GLY A 219 -12.78 15.33 0.50
CA GLY A 219 -13.71 14.28 0.92
C GLY A 219 -12.99 13.06 1.51
N GLY A 220 -11.94 12.56 0.85
CA GLY A 220 -11.14 11.45 1.37
C GLY A 220 -10.41 11.77 2.69
N PHE A 221 -9.88 12.98 2.83
CA PHE A 221 -9.27 13.47 4.08
C PHE A 221 -10.29 13.52 5.22
N MET A 222 -11.42 14.19 5.00
CA MET A 222 -12.46 14.34 6.02
C MET A 222 -13.08 13.00 6.41
N PHE A 223 -13.28 12.11 5.43
CA PHE A 223 -13.77 10.76 5.67
C PHE A 223 -12.81 10.00 6.59
N ASP A 224 -11.54 9.86 6.22
CA ASP A 224 -10.58 9.07 7.03
C ASP A 224 -10.40 9.65 8.45
N LEU A 225 -10.36 10.98 8.57
CA LEU A 225 -10.20 11.65 9.86
C LEU A 225 -11.40 11.47 10.80
N THR A 226 -12.63 11.41 10.27
CA THR A 226 -13.86 11.46 11.08
C THR A 226 -14.61 10.14 11.21
N ILE A 227 -14.49 9.24 10.21
CA ILE A 227 -15.35 8.05 10.11
C ILE A 227 -15.23 7.12 11.32
N GLY A 228 -14.02 6.99 11.87
CA GLY A 228 -13.79 6.21 13.09
C GLY A 228 -14.64 6.69 14.26
N PHE A 229 -14.77 8.01 14.46
CA PHE A 229 -15.60 8.58 15.52
C PHE A 229 -17.09 8.30 15.27
N PHE A 230 -17.55 8.40 14.02
CA PHE A 230 -18.94 8.11 13.67
C PHE A 230 -19.32 6.63 13.80
N LEU A 231 -18.37 5.71 13.61
CA LEU A 231 -18.58 4.27 13.84
C LEU A 231 -18.73 3.94 15.32
N VAL A 232 -17.93 4.58 16.17
CA VAL A 232 -17.97 4.38 17.63
C VAL A 232 -19.26 4.95 18.22
N TRP A 233 -19.73 6.11 17.75
CA TRP A 233 -20.94 6.73 18.26
C TRP A 233 -22.21 6.05 17.74
N ASN A 234 -22.96 5.40 18.65
CA ASN A 234 -24.21 4.70 18.37
C ASN A 234 -25.23 5.46 17.49
N LYS A 235 -25.40 6.78 17.67
CA LYS A 235 -26.43 7.56 16.94
C LYS A 235 -26.04 7.84 15.48
N SER A 236 -24.76 8.03 15.20
CA SER A 236 -24.25 8.30 13.85
C SER A 236 -23.90 7.04 13.06
N ARG A 237 -23.83 5.86 13.71
CA ARG A 237 -23.33 4.62 13.12
C ARG A 237 -24.03 4.23 11.82
N PHE A 238 -25.33 4.46 11.70
CA PHE A 238 -26.05 4.16 10.46
C PHE A 238 -25.49 4.96 9.26
N PHE A 239 -25.27 6.27 9.44
CA PHE A 239 -24.62 7.10 8.43
C PHE A 239 -23.19 6.67 8.17
N ALA A 240 -22.44 6.33 9.23
CA ALA A 240 -21.09 5.80 9.10
C ALA A 240 -21.06 4.54 8.23
N TYR A 241 -22.03 3.62 8.41
CA TYR A 241 -22.11 2.41 7.60
C TYR A 241 -22.39 2.70 6.13
N PHE A 242 -23.32 3.61 5.85
CA PHE A 242 -23.59 4.03 4.48
C PHE A 242 -22.34 4.60 3.80
N PHE A 243 -21.67 5.57 4.43
CA PHE A 243 -20.48 6.21 3.85
C PHE A 243 -19.28 5.26 3.77
N CYS A 244 -19.05 4.40 4.78
CA CYS A 244 -18.02 3.37 4.69
C CYS A 244 -18.25 2.41 3.53
N LEU A 245 -19.49 1.95 3.33
CA LEU A 245 -19.81 1.04 2.25
C LEU A 245 -19.57 1.71 0.89
N LEU A 246 -20.03 2.96 0.74
CA LEU A 246 -19.82 3.75 -0.48
C LEU A 246 -18.33 3.95 -0.75
N PHE A 247 -17.57 4.47 0.22
CA PHE A 247 -16.13 4.77 0.08
C PHE A 247 -15.31 3.51 -0.28
N ASN A 248 -15.51 2.41 0.45
CA ASN A 248 -14.77 1.18 0.17
C ASN A 248 -15.21 0.55 -1.17
N SER A 249 -16.48 0.68 -1.56
CA SER A 249 -16.97 0.18 -2.84
C SER A 249 -16.44 1.01 -4.03
N MET A 250 -16.29 2.32 -3.87
CA MET A 250 -15.61 3.18 -4.86
C MET A 250 -14.12 2.79 -4.96
N ASN A 251 -13.43 2.63 -3.83
CA ASN A 251 -12.03 2.24 -3.80
C ASN A 251 -11.76 0.87 -4.43
N SER A 252 -12.69 -0.09 -4.31
CA SER A 252 -12.54 -1.41 -4.94
C SER A 252 -12.63 -1.37 -6.47
N ARG A 253 -13.18 -0.29 -7.04
CA ARG A 253 -13.29 -0.08 -8.49
C ARG A 253 -12.18 0.82 -9.03
N ILE A 254 -11.85 1.88 -8.31
CA ILE A 254 -10.83 2.86 -8.73
C ILE A 254 -9.43 2.27 -8.61
N PHE A 255 -9.17 1.54 -7.52
CA PHE A 255 -7.83 1.12 -7.17
C PHE A 255 -7.69 -0.40 -7.11
N SER A 256 -6.59 -0.91 -7.66
CA SER A 256 -6.21 -2.32 -7.54
C SER A 256 -5.48 -2.60 -6.22
N ILE A 257 -6.11 -2.31 -5.07
CA ILE A 257 -5.50 -2.49 -3.72
C ILE A 257 -5.86 -3.84 -3.06
N GLY A 258 -6.27 -4.81 -3.89
CA GLY A 258 -6.60 -6.16 -3.47
C GLY A 258 -7.82 -6.25 -2.54
N MET A 259 -7.77 -7.16 -1.57
CA MET A 259 -8.91 -7.49 -0.71
C MET A 259 -9.29 -6.42 0.33
N PHE A 260 -8.55 -5.31 0.41
CA PHE A 260 -8.72 -4.34 1.49
C PHE A 260 -10.12 -3.75 1.61
N PRO A 261 -10.75 -3.22 0.54
CA PRO A 261 -12.04 -2.57 0.72
C PRO A 261 -13.12 -3.55 1.21
N TYR A 262 -13.07 -4.79 0.72
CA TYR A 262 -13.93 -5.89 1.18
C TYR A 262 -13.67 -6.24 2.65
N MET A 263 -12.39 -6.28 3.04
CA MET A 263 -11.99 -6.51 4.43
C MET A 263 -12.55 -5.41 5.34
N MET A 264 -12.39 -4.14 4.97
CA MET A 264 -12.92 -3.03 5.76
C MET A 264 -14.44 -3.07 5.88
N ILE A 265 -15.15 -3.40 4.81
CA ILE A 265 -16.60 -3.59 4.86
C ILE A 265 -16.99 -4.72 5.83
N SER A 266 -16.27 -5.84 5.78
CA SER A 266 -16.59 -7.01 6.60
C SER A 266 -16.35 -6.85 8.09
N VAL A 267 -15.45 -5.94 8.52
CA VAL A 267 -15.20 -5.67 9.95
C VAL A 267 -16.13 -4.60 10.52
N MET A 268 -16.87 -3.86 9.68
CA MET A 268 -17.82 -2.85 10.16
C MET A 268 -18.87 -3.40 11.15
N PRO A 269 -19.47 -4.60 10.96
CA PRO A 269 -20.45 -5.14 11.90
C PRO A 269 -19.93 -5.33 13.33
N VAL A 270 -18.61 -5.34 13.55
CA VAL A 270 -18.02 -5.37 14.91
C VAL A 270 -18.46 -4.17 15.73
N PHE A 271 -18.77 -3.03 15.10
CA PHE A 271 -19.23 -1.81 15.79
C PHE A 271 -20.71 -1.87 16.21
N SER A 272 -21.49 -2.83 15.69
CA SER A 272 -22.91 -3.01 16.05
C SER A 272 -23.09 -3.53 17.50
N ALA A 273 -24.35 -3.70 17.91
CA ALA A 273 -24.70 -4.36 19.16
C ALA A 273 -24.09 -5.78 19.21
N TYR A 274 -23.58 -6.22 20.36
CA TYR A 274 -22.79 -7.46 20.47
C TYR A 274 -23.56 -8.74 20.07
N ASP A 275 -24.89 -8.70 20.19
CA ASP A 275 -25.85 -9.74 19.87
C ASP A 275 -26.60 -9.51 18.53
N TRP A 276 -26.17 -8.53 17.73
CA TRP A 276 -26.78 -8.22 16.42
C TRP A 276 -27.03 -9.45 15.55
N PRO A 277 -26.13 -10.48 15.50
CA PRO A 277 -26.38 -11.64 14.67
C PRO A 277 -27.61 -12.44 15.11
N LYS A 278 -27.79 -12.59 16.43
CA LYS A 278 -28.94 -13.28 17.02
C LYS A 278 -30.24 -12.52 16.75
N GLN A 279 -30.18 -11.18 16.82
CA GLN A 279 -31.32 -10.32 16.49
C GLN A 279 -31.75 -10.50 15.02
N VAL A 280 -30.80 -10.49 14.08
CA VAL A 280 -31.08 -10.73 12.66
C VAL A 280 -31.67 -12.11 12.42
N ILE A 281 -31.10 -13.16 13.01
CA ILE A 281 -31.63 -14.54 12.88
C ILE A 281 -33.06 -14.62 13.40
N ASN A 282 -33.37 -14.00 14.54
CA ASN A 282 -34.71 -14.01 15.11
C ASN A 282 -35.72 -13.27 14.22
N LEU A 283 -35.32 -12.13 13.62
CA LEU A 283 -36.14 -11.39 12.65
C LEU A 283 -36.40 -12.18 11.36
N LEU A 284 -35.41 -12.93 10.88
CA LEU A 284 -35.59 -13.79 9.71
C LEU A 284 -36.52 -14.97 10.01
N LYS A 285 -36.39 -15.59 11.18
CA LYS A 285 -37.28 -16.68 11.63
C LYS A 285 -38.72 -16.22 11.78
N SER A 286 -38.97 -15.03 12.33
CA SER A 286 -40.33 -14.50 12.49
C SER A 286 -40.97 -14.07 11.17
N LYS A 287 -40.18 -13.80 10.12
CA LYS A 287 -40.69 -13.52 8.76
C LYS A 287 -40.92 -14.77 7.91
N CYS A 288 -40.08 -15.80 8.07
CA CYS A 288 -40.21 -17.05 7.29
C CYS A 288 -41.20 -18.05 7.88
N LEU A 289 -41.60 -17.90 9.15
CA LEU A 289 -42.66 -18.70 9.77
C LEU A 289 -43.84 -17.77 10.11
N PRO A 290 -45.00 -17.87 9.42
CA PRO A 290 -46.24 -17.35 9.96
C PRO A 290 -46.44 -17.99 11.33
N SER A 291 -46.76 -17.16 12.33
CA SER A 291 -47.03 -17.59 13.70
C SER A 291 -47.95 -18.81 13.73
N ILE A 292 -47.39 -19.99 14.02
CA ILE A 292 -48.16 -21.01 14.73
C ILE A 292 -48.31 -20.45 16.14
N GLN A 293 -49.47 -19.84 16.39
CA GLN A 293 -49.92 -19.52 17.73
C GLN A 293 -49.83 -20.78 18.59
N THR A 294 -48.84 -20.83 19.47
CA THR A 294 -48.83 -21.78 20.57
C THR A 294 -48.51 -21.05 21.87
N VAL A 295 -49.62 -20.77 22.56
CA VAL A 295 -49.81 -20.72 24.02
C VAL A 295 -49.28 -19.48 24.78
N PRO A 296 -50.11 -18.85 25.64
CA PRO A 296 -49.69 -17.72 26.45
C PRO A 296 -48.69 -18.17 27.52
N LYS A 297 -47.59 -17.41 27.69
CA LYS A 297 -46.72 -17.49 28.86
C LYS A 297 -47.50 -17.11 30.12
N LYS A 298 -48.10 -18.09 30.79
CA LYS A 298 -48.50 -17.97 32.20
C LYS A 298 -47.28 -18.20 33.10
N ARG A 299 -47.07 -17.23 34.01
CA ARG A 299 -46.34 -17.33 35.29
C ARG A 299 -44.81 -17.56 35.26
N GLN A 300 -44.07 -16.46 35.26
CA GLN A 300 -42.87 -16.31 36.10
C GLN A 300 -43.10 -15.15 37.10
N ASN A 301 -44.01 -15.39 38.04
CA ASN A 301 -44.07 -14.67 39.31
C ASN A 301 -43.90 -15.71 40.41
N LYS A 302 -42.66 -16.12 40.67
CA LYS A 302 -42.23 -16.78 41.90
C LYS A 302 -40.70 -16.81 41.99
N LEU A 303 -40.14 -15.67 42.40
CA LEU A 303 -38.98 -15.57 43.30
C LEU A 303 -38.85 -14.10 43.76
N LYS A 304 -39.89 -13.60 44.43
CA LYS A 304 -39.73 -12.54 45.43
C LYS A 304 -39.64 -13.25 46.77
N ASN A 305 -38.65 -12.83 47.56
CA ASN A 305 -38.19 -13.39 48.83
C ASN A 305 -37.14 -14.50 48.68
N ASP A 306 -35.88 -14.11 48.45
CA ASP A 306 -34.91 -14.23 49.54
C ASP A 306 -33.73 -13.26 49.37
N LYS A 307 -33.39 -12.56 50.45
CA LYS A 307 -32.19 -11.72 50.67
C LYS A 307 -32.10 -10.40 49.91
N THR A 308 -32.61 -9.37 50.57
CA THR A 308 -31.87 -8.11 50.77
C THR A 308 -30.42 -8.38 51.14
N LYS A 309 -29.55 -8.59 50.14
CA LYS A 309 -28.14 -8.24 50.27
C LYS A 309 -28.02 -6.78 49.86
N LYS A 310 -27.91 -5.93 50.88
CA LYS A 310 -27.01 -4.78 50.79
C LYS A 310 -25.63 -5.34 50.43
N ASP A 311 -25.38 -5.53 49.14
CA ASP A 311 -24.01 -5.75 48.67
C ASP A 311 -23.30 -4.40 48.85
N ASN A 312 -22.65 -4.28 50.00
CA ASN A 312 -21.53 -3.36 50.17
C ASN A 312 -20.68 -3.45 48.90
N GLU A 313 -20.50 -2.32 48.19
CA GLU A 313 -19.55 -2.15 47.09
C GLU A 313 -18.12 -2.37 47.60
N LYS A 314 -17.78 -3.62 47.97
CA LYS A 314 -16.40 -4.04 48.12
C LYS A 314 -15.86 -4.16 46.70
N ARG A 315 -15.30 -3.05 46.23
CA ARG A 315 -14.46 -2.90 45.04
C ARG A 315 -13.75 -4.23 44.75
N LYS A 316 -14.23 -5.00 43.76
CA LYS A 316 -13.62 -6.29 43.40
C LYS A 316 -12.16 -6.00 43.03
N LYS A 317 -11.23 -6.57 43.80
CA LYS A 317 -9.81 -6.44 43.48
C LYS A 317 -9.56 -7.19 42.17
N LEU A 318 -9.01 -6.49 41.18
CA LEU A 318 -8.62 -7.06 39.89
C LEU A 318 -7.67 -8.25 40.09
N SER A 319 -7.95 -9.34 39.41
CA SER A 319 -7.08 -10.51 39.33
C SER A 319 -5.76 -10.15 38.63
N THR A 320 -4.68 -10.84 38.98
CA THR A 320 -3.37 -10.67 38.32
C THR A 320 -3.48 -10.87 36.80
N LYS A 321 -4.30 -11.84 36.35
CA LYS A 321 -4.54 -12.08 34.92
C LYS A 321 -5.21 -10.88 34.24
N GLU A 322 -6.22 -10.29 34.87
CA GLU A 322 -6.93 -9.12 34.34
C GLU A 322 -6.00 -7.92 34.24
N LYS A 323 -5.14 -7.69 35.24
CA LYS A 323 -4.12 -6.64 35.20
C LYS A 323 -3.15 -6.83 34.04
N ILE A 324 -2.63 -8.05 33.85
CA ILE A 324 -1.73 -8.36 32.73
C ILE A 324 -2.44 -8.10 31.40
N THR A 325 -3.68 -8.58 31.22
CA THR A 325 -4.45 -8.36 29.99
C THR A 325 -4.65 -6.88 29.70
N LEU A 326 -5.06 -6.09 30.70
CA LEU A 326 -5.28 -4.64 30.54
C LEU A 326 -3.98 -3.89 30.24
N THR A 327 -2.88 -4.24 30.90
CA THR A 327 -1.56 -3.69 30.60
C THR A 327 -1.12 -4.02 29.17
N SER A 328 -1.31 -5.26 28.71
CA SER A 328 -0.99 -5.66 27.34
C SER A 328 -1.83 -4.94 26.30
N ILE A 329 -3.12 -4.71 26.56
CA ILE A 329 -4.00 -3.89 25.69
C ILE A 329 -3.44 -2.47 25.57
N PHE A 330 -3.08 -1.87 26.70
CA PHE A 330 -2.55 -0.51 26.71
C PHE A 330 -1.22 -0.42 25.95
N ILE A 331 -0.30 -1.37 26.19
CA ILE A 331 0.96 -1.47 25.45
C ILE A 331 0.69 -1.60 23.95
N TYR A 332 -0.22 -2.49 23.55
CA TYR A 332 -0.57 -2.66 22.14
C TYR A 332 -1.07 -1.37 21.48
N LEU A 333 -2.00 -0.65 22.14
CA LEU A 333 -2.52 0.61 21.61
C LEU A 333 -1.44 1.69 21.53
N LEU A 334 -0.56 1.78 22.52
CA LEU A 334 0.59 2.68 22.47
C LEU A 334 1.52 2.32 21.31
N THR A 335 1.79 1.03 21.09
CA THR A 335 2.59 0.56 19.96
C THR A 335 1.95 0.93 18.62
N GLN A 336 0.63 0.73 18.46
CA GLN A 336 -0.07 1.06 17.22
C GLN A 336 -0.20 2.57 16.97
N LEU A 337 -0.20 3.39 18.02
CA LEU A 337 -0.08 4.85 17.89
C LEU A 337 1.35 5.30 17.59
N PHE A 338 2.34 4.61 18.15
CA PHE A 338 3.75 4.99 18.05
C PHE A 338 4.39 4.59 16.71
N LEU A 339 4.23 3.34 16.29
CA LEU A 339 4.94 2.78 15.12
C LEU A 339 4.72 3.57 13.83
N PRO A 340 3.50 4.06 13.50
CA PRO A 340 3.29 4.87 12.30
C PRO A 340 4.01 6.22 12.30
N HIS A 341 4.59 6.64 13.43
CA HIS A 341 5.35 7.87 13.60
C HIS A 341 6.81 7.64 14.02
N SER A 342 7.28 6.40 14.11
CA SER A 342 8.62 6.06 14.63
C SER A 342 9.76 6.35 13.64
N HIS A 343 9.51 7.06 12.54
CA HIS A 343 10.46 7.29 11.44
C HIS A 343 11.68 8.13 11.83
N TRP A 344 11.60 8.84 12.95
CA TRP A 344 12.73 9.56 13.53
C TRP A 344 13.77 8.62 14.15
N ILE A 345 13.39 7.39 14.50
CA ILE A 345 14.30 6.31 14.92
C ILE A 345 14.81 5.57 13.69
N THR A 346 13.91 5.17 12.79
CA THR A 346 14.23 4.29 11.65
C THR A 346 14.65 5.08 10.40
N LYS A 347 15.62 6.00 10.54
CA LYS A 347 16.00 6.96 9.48
C LYS A 347 16.57 6.30 8.22
N GLY A 348 17.07 5.07 8.31
CA GLY A 348 17.64 4.32 7.19
C GLY A 348 16.66 4.02 6.06
N TYR A 349 15.38 3.91 6.40
CA TYR A 349 14.30 3.65 5.45
C TYR A 349 13.73 4.93 4.84
N ASN A 350 14.08 6.10 5.38
CA ASN A 350 13.57 7.37 4.87
C ASN A 350 14.28 7.70 3.56
N THR A 351 13.51 7.98 2.51
CA THR A 351 14.01 8.52 1.25
C THR A 351 13.49 9.95 1.08
N TRP A 352 12.62 10.21 0.11
CA TRP A 352 11.86 11.46 0.03
C TRP A 352 10.67 11.47 0.99
N THR A 353 10.17 10.29 1.33
CA THR A 353 9.10 10.10 2.31
C THR A 353 9.68 9.45 3.56
N ASN A 354 9.06 9.73 4.70
CA ASN A 354 9.48 9.18 5.98
C ASN A 354 8.87 7.79 6.21
N GLY A 355 9.70 6.85 6.65
CA GLY A 355 9.28 5.54 7.15
C GLY A 355 9.51 4.37 6.22
N LEU A 356 9.43 3.18 6.81
CA LEU A 356 9.38 1.93 6.08
C LEU A 356 8.06 1.85 5.32
N TYR A 357 8.16 1.63 4.01
CA TYR A 357 7.00 1.50 3.13
C TYR A 357 5.99 0.49 3.68
N GLY A 358 4.71 0.86 3.71
CA GLY A 358 3.61 -0.04 4.05
C GLY A 358 3.44 -0.34 5.55
N TYR A 359 4.03 0.47 6.45
CA TYR A 359 3.81 0.40 7.91
C TYR A 359 3.22 1.67 8.53
N SER A 360 3.21 2.78 7.81
CA SER A 360 2.88 4.13 8.30
C SER A 360 1.42 4.54 8.12
N TRP A 361 0.56 3.67 7.58
CA TRP A 361 -0.84 3.98 7.24
C TRP A 361 -1.03 5.20 6.31
N ASP A 362 0.01 5.57 5.57
CA ASP A 362 0.09 6.71 4.65
C ASP A 362 -0.42 6.39 3.24
N MET A 363 -1.50 5.61 3.18
CA MET A 363 -2.02 5.10 1.93
C MET A 363 -2.44 6.22 0.97
N MET A 364 -1.99 6.08 -0.29
CA MET A 364 -2.33 6.94 -1.42
C MET A 364 -1.88 8.40 -1.27
N VAL A 365 -1.15 8.76 -0.20
CA VAL A 365 -0.57 10.10 -0.02
C VAL A 365 0.54 10.36 -1.04
N HIS A 366 1.28 9.32 -1.40
CA HIS A 366 2.44 9.38 -2.28
C HIS A 366 2.22 8.57 -3.54
N ASN A 367 2.13 9.26 -4.68
CA ASN A 367 2.12 8.68 -6.01
C ASN A 367 3.53 8.75 -6.62
N TRP A 368 4.14 7.58 -6.79
CA TRP A 368 5.49 7.44 -7.31
C TRP A 368 5.45 7.00 -8.78
N LYS A 369 5.97 7.84 -9.68
CA LYS A 369 6.13 7.52 -11.11
C LYS A 369 7.58 7.18 -11.40
N HIS A 370 7.85 5.90 -11.66
CA HIS A 370 9.15 5.42 -12.15
C HIS A 370 9.36 5.91 -13.58
N ILE A 371 10.50 6.55 -13.85
CA ILE A 371 10.86 7.03 -15.19
C ILE A 371 11.92 6.13 -15.79
N HIS A 372 13.03 5.93 -15.07
CA HIS A 372 14.14 5.13 -15.56
C HIS A 372 15.02 4.65 -14.41
N THR A 373 15.57 3.44 -14.54
CA THR A 373 16.65 2.97 -13.66
C THR A 373 17.74 2.31 -14.50
N ARG A 374 18.97 2.81 -14.34
CA ARG A 374 20.16 2.21 -14.95
C ARG A 374 21.03 1.60 -13.86
N VAL A 375 21.39 0.34 -14.05
CA VAL A 375 22.32 -0.38 -13.18
C VAL A 375 23.62 -0.55 -13.95
N THR A 376 24.66 0.14 -13.51
CA THR A 376 26.01 0.06 -14.08
C THR A 376 26.89 -0.76 -13.16
N VAL A 377 27.66 -1.66 -13.75
CA VAL A 377 28.61 -2.48 -12.99
C VAL A 377 30.00 -2.27 -13.55
N VAL A 378 30.97 -2.21 -12.64
CA VAL A 378 32.39 -2.03 -12.95
C VAL A 378 33.15 -3.19 -12.32
N ASP A 379 33.80 -3.99 -13.16
CA ASP A 379 34.71 -5.07 -12.75
C ASP A 379 36.06 -4.51 -12.27
N LYS A 380 36.88 -5.33 -11.62
CA LYS A 380 38.23 -4.96 -11.17
C LYS A 380 39.12 -4.43 -12.30
N SER A 381 38.95 -4.94 -13.52
CA SER A 381 39.65 -4.45 -14.72
C SER A 381 39.09 -3.14 -15.28
N MET A 382 38.25 -2.43 -14.52
CA MET A 382 37.59 -1.17 -14.91
C MET A 382 36.66 -1.28 -16.13
N ARG A 383 36.29 -2.50 -16.52
CA ARG A 383 35.31 -2.77 -17.59
C ARG A 383 33.91 -2.43 -17.08
N LYS A 384 33.17 -1.63 -17.86
CA LYS A 384 31.80 -1.22 -17.56
C LYS A 384 30.79 -2.06 -18.32
N PHE A 385 29.77 -2.53 -17.64
CA PHE A 385 28.64 -3.24 -18.22
C PHE A 385 27.33 -2.77 -17.57
N TYR A 386 26.22 -3.00 -18.26
CA TYR A 386 24.90 -2.57 -17.83
C TYR A 386 24.02 -3.79 -17.59
N LEU A 387 23.30 -3.77 -16.48
CA LEU A 387 22.30 -4.81 -16.18
C LEU A 387 20.93 -4.28 -16.53
N ASN A 388 20.08 -5.15 -17.09
CA ASN A 388 18.65 -4.91 -17.14
C ASN A 388 18.05 -5.22 -15.74
N PRO A 389 17.51 -4.24 -15.00
CA PRO A 389 16.87 -4.45 -13.71
C PRO A 389 15.86 -5.60 -13.64
N GLN A 390 15.07 -5.77 -14.70
CA GLN A 390 13.92 -6.66 -14.71
C GLN A 390 14.30 -8.14 -14.81
N THR A 391 15.54 -8.45 -15.21
CA THR A 391 16.04 -9.85 -15.23
C THR A 391 16.50 -10.33 -13.86
N TRP A 392 16.59 -9.41 -12.89
CA TRP A 392 17.05 -9.67 -11.54
C TRP A 392 15.91 -9.70 -10.53
N THR A 393 14.86 -8.93 -10.78
CA THR A 393 13.65 -8.91 -9.94
C THR A 393 12.45 -8.45 -10.76
N LYS A 394 11.28 -9.04 -10.50
CA LYS A 394 10.06 -8.74 -11.26
C LYS A 394 9.41 -7.42 -10.87
N SER A 395 9.69 -6.91 -9.67
CA SER A 395 9.10 -5.66 -9.16
C SER A 395 10.08 -4.51 -9.36
N MET A 396 9.61 -3.32 -9.75
CA MET A 396 10.46 -2.12 -9.77
C MET A 396 10.41 -1.30 -8.48
N ARG A 397 9.60 -1.71 -7.49
CA ARG A 397 9.44 -0.96 -6.23
C ARG A 397 10.75 -0.76 -5.47
N TRP A 398 11.70 -1.69 -5.59
CA TRP A 398 12.99 -1.58 -4.93
C TRP A 398 13.71 -0.28 -5.28
N SER A 399 13.57 0.21 -6.51
CA SER A 399 14.32 1.35 -7.05
C SER A 399 14.00 2.70 -6.39
N HIS A 400 12.99 2.76 -5.51
CA HIS A 400 12.55 3.97 -4.80
C HIS A 400 12.91 3.93 -3.31
N HIS A 401 13.29 2.75 -2.78
CA HIS A 401 13.54 2.52 -1.36
C HIS A 401 15.02 2.17 -1.13
N SER A 402 15.67 2.94 -0.24
CA SER A 402 17.12 2.86 0.01
C SER A 402 17.56 1.47 0.48
N ASP A 403 16.84 0.88 1.42
CA ASP A 403 17.11 -0.46 1.93
C ASP A 403 17.02 -1.52 0.84
N MET A 404 16.01 -1.44 -0.03
CA MET A 404 15.83 -2.38 -1.13
C MET A 404 16.88 -2.18 -2.23
N VAL A 405 17.27 -0.95 -2.54
CA VAL A 405 18.38 -0.66 -3.48
C VAL A 405 19.70 -1.23 -2.99
N LYS A 406 19.98 -1.13 -1.69
CA LYS A 406 21.15 -1.77 -1.08
C LYS A 406 21.09 -3.30 -1.19
N GLN A 407 19.94 -3.89 -0.86
CA GLN A 407 19.72 -5.34 -0.99
C GLN A 407 19.83 -5.81 -2.45
N TYR A 408 19.31 -5.04 -3.41
CA TYR A 408 19.47 -5.30 -4.84
C TYR A 408 20.95 -5.31 -5.23
N ALA A 409 21.72 -4.29 -4.85
CA ALA A 409 23.15 -4.23 -5.17
C ALA A 409 23.94 -5.40 -4.57
N MET A 410 23.67 -5.77 -3.32
CA MET A 410 24.34 -6.90 -2.66
C MET A 410 23.96 -8.25 -3.29
N CYS A 411 22.69 -8.45 -3.60
CA CYS A 411 22.24 -9.63 -4.35
C CYS A 411 22.88 -9.66 -5.74
N ALA A 412 22.94 -8.50 -6.39
CA ALA A 412 23.50 -8.34 -7.71
C ALA A 412 24.97 -8.76 -7.77
N GLN A 413 25.76 -8.24 -6.83
CA GLN A 413 27.15 -8.58 -6.67
C GLN A 413 27.38 -10.08 -6.48
N LYS A 414 26.63 -10.72 -5.57
CA LYS A 414 26.78 -12.15 -5.25
C LYS A 414 26.55 -13.03 -6.48
N ARG A 415 25.50 -12.73 -7.26
CA ARG A 415 25.17 -13.50 -8.45
C ARG A 415 26.16 -13.26 -9.59
N LEU A 416 26.67 -12.04 -9.77
CA LEU A 416 27.71 -11.76 -10.76
C LEU A 416 29.01 -12.53 -10.49
N ILE A 417 29.40 -12.63 -9.22
CA ILE A 417 30.57 -13.42 -8.81
C ILE A 417 30.32 -14.91 -9.08
N ARG A 418 29.15 -15.42 -8.68
CA ARG A 418 28.83 -16.85 -8.73
C ARG A 418 28.52 -17.38 -10.13
N ASP A 419 27.72 -16.66 -10.92
CA ASP A 419 27.18 -17.15 -12.20
C ASP A 419 28.01 -16.67 -13.41
N PHE A 420 28.71 -15.54 -13.27
CA PHE A 420 29.42 -14.89 -14.38
C PHE A 420 30.93 -14.71 -14.11
N ASN A 421 31.44 -15.20 -12.97
CA ASN A 421 32.85 -15.12 -12.57
C ASN A 421 33.45 -13.71 -12.63
N ILE A 422 32.66 -12.68 -12.32
CA ILE A 422 33.13 -11.29 -12.29
C ILE A 422 33.81 -11.01 -10.96
N THR A 423 35.03 -10.48 -11.00
CA THR A 423 35.85 -10.24 -9.80
C THR A 423 35.54 -8.90 -9.16
N GLU A 424 35.17 -8.90 -7.87
CA GLU A 424 34.93 -7.67 -7.08
C GLU A 424 34.01 -6.63 -7.78
N PRO A 425 32.83 -7.00 -8.30
CA PRO A 425 32.00 -6.08 -9.05
C PRO A 425 31.49 -4.93 -8.18
N SER A 426 31.74 -3.70 -8.63
CA SER A 426 31.20 -2.47 -8.06
C SER A 426 29.92 -2.08 -8.78
N ILE A 427 28.86 -1.71 -8.04
CA ILE A 427 27.53 -1.47 -8.62
C ILE A 427 27.08 -0.05 -8.33
N TYR A 428 26.71 0.66 -9.39
CA TYR A 428 26.24 2.04 -9.40
C TYR A 428 24.81 2.07 -9.97
N ILE A 429 23.90 2.72 -9.25
CA ILE A 429 22.47 2.75 -9.63
C ILE A 429 22.04 4.20 -9.83
N ASP A 430 21.48 4.47 -11.00
CA ASP A 430 20.95 5.77 -11.41
C ASP A 430 19.43 5.63 -11.58
N SER A 431 18.65 6.05 -10.58
CA SER A 431 17.20 5.87 -10.52
C SER A 431 16.47 7.22 -10.55
N TRP A 432 15.61 7.39 -11.55
CA TRP A 432 14.86 8.61 -11.87
C TRP A 432 13.39 8.40 -11.60
N ILE A 433 12.86 9.17 -10.67
CA ILE A 433 11.50 9.02 -10.16
C ILE A 433 10.85 10.39 -10.01
N SER A 434 9.54 10.45 -10.23
CA SER A 434 8.70 11.61 -9.92
C SER A 434 7.76 11.27 -8.76
N LEU A 435 7.55 12.23 -7.86
CA LEU A 435 6.67 12.10 -6.69
C LEU A 435 5.58 13.17 -6.76
N ASN A 436 4.31 12.75 -6.75
CA ASN A 436 3.14 13.64 -6.75
C ASN A 436 3.24 14.74 -7.82
N GLY A 437 3.54 14.34 -9.07
CA GLY A 437 3.60 15.24 -10.23
C GLY A 437 4.76 16.25 -10.26
N ARG A 438 5.75 16.14 -9.35
CA ARG A 438 6.98 16.95 -9.42
C ARG A 438 7.85 16.53 -10.62
N PHE A 439 8.87 17.33 -10.92
CA PHE A 439 9.95 16.93 -11.84
C PHE A 439 10.50 15.54 -11.50
N ALA A 440 10.82 14.78 -12.54
CA ALA A 440 11.59 13.56 -12.38
C ALA A 440 13.02 13.91 -11.97
N GLN A 441 13.50 13.35 -10.87
CA GLN A 441 14.85 13.59 -10.38
C GLN A 441 15.49 12.30 -9.86
N ARG A 442 16.81 12.36 -9.67
CA ARG A 442 17.57 11.25 -9.09
C ARG A 442 17.25 11.07 -7.61
N VAL A 443 17.04 9.81 -7.21
CA VAL A 443 16.88 9.44 -5.79
C VAL A 443 18.23 9.14 -5.14
N TYR A 444 19.21 8.63 -5.89
CA TYR A 444 20.51 8.21 -5.37
C TYR A 444 21.66 8.85 -6.15
N ASP A 445 22.79 9.07 -5.48
CA ASP A 445 24.01 9.52 -6.16
C ASP A 445 24.56 8.39 -7.04
N PRO A 446 24.57 8.54 -8.38
CA PRO A 446 24.99 7.49 -9.31
C PRO A 446 26.51 7.25 -9.29
N ARG A 447 27.28 8.05 -8.54
CA ARG A 447 28.74 7.93 -8.40
C ARG A 447 29.15 7.05 -7.22
N VAL A 448 28.21 6.66 -6.37
CA VAL A 448 28.48 5.86 -5.17
C VAL A 448 28.37 4.37 -5.50
N ASN A 449 29.39 3.59 -5.12
CA ASN A 449 29.32 2.14 -5.16
C ASN A 449 28.40 1.62 -4.05
N LEU A 450 27.19 1.21 -4.42
CA LEU A 450 26.18 0.77 -3.47
C LEU A 450 26.52 -0.55 -2.78
N VAL A 451 27.47 -1.33 -3.30
CA VAL A 451 27.96 -2.54 -2.65
C VAL A 451 28.70 -2.20 -1.36
N THR A 452 29.57 -1.19 -1.37
CA THR A 452 30.40 -0.81 -0.22
C THR A 452 29.77 0.32 0.61
N ALA A 453 28.82 1.07 0.05
CA ALA A 453 28.14 2.16 0.75
C ALA A 453 27.48 1.69 2.05
N GLU A 454 27.65 2.43 3.14
CA GLU A 454 27.03 2.09 4.42
C GLU A 454 25.51 2.27 4.36
N TRP A 455 24.80 1.36 5.02
CA TRP A 455 23.37 1.47 5.28
C TRP A 455 23.10 0.92 6.68
N SER A 456 22.25 1.62 7.44
CA SER A 456 21.76 1.13 8.74
C SER A 456 20.31 1.57 8.92
N ALA A 457 19.53 0.82 9.68
CA ALA A 457 18.14 1.17 9.96
C ALA A 457 18.00 2.53 10.67
N PHE A 458 19.02 2.99 11.40
CA PHE A 458 18.94 4.15 12.31
C PHE A 458 19.57 5.44 11.78
N LYS A 459 20.43 5.36 10.75
CA LYS A 459 21.07 6.52 10.12
C LYS A 459 20.52 6.72 8.71
N ARG A 460 20.23 7.97 8.34
CA ARG A 460 19.90 8.30 6.95
C ARG A 460 21.11 7.99 6.06
N PRO A 461 20.95 7.29 4.93
CA PRO A 461 22.10 6.99 4.06
C PRO A 461 22.56 8.24 3.32
N ASP A 462 23.87 8.48 3.31
CA ASP A 462 24.48 9.71 2.77
C ASP A 462 24.41 9.79 1.23
N TRP A 463 24.14 8.65 0.57
CA TRP A 463 24.01 8.52 -0.88
C TRP A 463 22.57 8.70 -1.41
N VAL A 464 21.60 8.98 -0.53
CA VAL A 464 20.22 9.34 -0.92
C VAL A 464 20.14 10.85 -1.14
N LEU A 465 19.82 11.26 -2.37
CA LEU A 465 19.72 12.67 -2.75
C LEU A 465 18.42 13.28 -2.23
N PRO A 466 18.46 14.56 -1.77
CA PRO A 466 17.28 15.24 -1.27
C PRO A 466 16.27 15.52 -2.38
N ILE A 467 15.00 15.70 -2.01
CA ILE A 467 14.01 16.22 -2.96
C ILE A 467 14.33 17.69 -3.27
N LEU A 468 14.23 18.11 -4.53
CA LEU A 468 14.47 19.50 -4.94
C LEU A 468 13.26 20.36 -4.58
N SER A 469 13.21 20.80 -3.32
CA SER A 469 12.08 21.56 -2.75
C SER A 469 11.77 22.83 -3.53
N ASP A 470 12.78 23.52 -4.04
CA ASP A 470 12.68 24.82 -4.72
C ASP A 470 11.99 24.74 -6.09
N LEU A 471 11.69 23.53 -6.55
CA LEU A 471 10.95 23.24 -7.78
C LEU A 471 9.54 22.69 -7.49
N THR A 472 9.12 22.61 -6.22
CA THR A 472 7.83 22.01 -5.84
C THR A 472 6.64 22.79 -6.39
N ASP A 473 6.74 24.12 -6.47
CA ASP A 473 5.66 24.99 -6.92
C ASP A 473 5.41 24.91 -8.43
N TRP A 474 6.31 24.27 -9.19
CA TRP A 474 6.19 24.15 -10.65
C TRP A 474 5.07 23.22 -11.10
N ARG A 475 4.49 22.39 -10.23
CA ARG A 475 3.53 21.34 -10.63
C ARG A 475 2.38 21.84 -11.49
N GLN A 476 1.78 22.97 -11.13
CA GLN A 476 0.69 23.54 -11.91
C GLN A 476 1.18 23.96 -13.30
N THR A 477 2.36 24.58 -13.36
CA THR A 477 3.02 24.95 -14.62
C THR A 477 3.38 23.71 -15.45
N LEU A 478 3.85 22.63 -14.83
CA LEU A 478 4.14 21.37 -15.52
C LEU A 478 2.88 20.77 -16.15
N LYS A 479 1.77 20.77 -15.41
CA LYS A 479 0.47 20.32 -15.93
C LYS A 479 0.02 21.19 -17.11
N GLN A 480 0.15 22.52 -17.00
CA GLN A 480 -0.16 23.42 -18.12
C GLN A 480 0.70 23.16 -19.35
N TYR A 481 2.01 22.93 -19.19
CA TYR A 481 2.86 22.54 -20.31
C TYR A 481 2.43 21.22 -20.93
N GLU A 482 2.13 20.22 -20.10
CA GLU A 482 1.66 18.91 -20.54
C GLU A 482 0.35 19.01 -21.33
N ASP A 483 -0.65 19.70 -20.78
CA ASP A 483 -1.95 19.90 -21.42
C ASP A 483 -1.80 20.65 -22.76
N ASN A 484 -0.97 21.70 -22.82
CA ASN A 484 -0.72 22.45 -24.05
C ASN A 484 -0.04 21.59 -25.13
N ILE A 485 0.89 20.72 -24.74
CA ILE A 485 1.61 19.84 -25.68
C ILE A 485 0.69 18.75 -26.23
N TYR A 486 -0.17 18.17 -25.39
CA TYR A 486 -1.15 17.18 -25.83
C TYR A 486 -2.24 17.80 -26.71
N GLN A 487 -2.71 19.02 -26.41
CA GLN A 487 -3.65 19.74 -27.29
C GLN A 487 -3.10 19.99 -28.70
N GLN A 488 -1.79 20.15 -28.85
CA GLN A 488 -1.16 20.32 -30.16
C GLN A 488 -1.12 18.99 -30.94
N ASN A 489 -0.80 17.89 -30.26
CA ASN A 489 -0.79 16.55 -30.84
C ASN A 489 -0.82 15.50 -29.71
N ASP A 490 -1.88 14.68 -29.67
CA ASP A 490 -2.07 13.62 -28.68
C ASP A 490 -0.96 12.55 -28.70
N TYR A 491 -0.17 12.48 -29.78
CA TYR A 491 0.97 11.55 -29.90
C TYR A 491 2.30 12.11 -29.39
N ASN A 492 2.32 13.37 -28.94
CA ASN A 492 3.46 13.91 -28.23
C ASN A 492 3.53 13.28 -26.83
N SER A 493 4.75 13.12 -26.31
CA SER A 493 4.97 12.76 -24.92
C SER A 493 5.98 13.72 -24.31
N VAL A 494 5.70 14.18 -23.09
CA VAL A 494 6.56 15.12 -22.37
C VAL A 494 7.14 14.46 -21.12
N ILE A 495 8.42 14.73 -20.86
CA ILE A 495 9.08 14.32 -19.62
C ILE A 495 9.79 15.54 -19.03
N PHE A 496 9.37 15.92 -17.82
CA PHE A 496 9.99 16.99 -17.04
C PHE A 496 11.06 16.41 -16.12
N ILE A 497 12.29 16.89 -16.23
CA ILE A 497 13.45 16.42 -15.48
C ILE A 497 14.08 17.56 -14.69
N ALA A 498 14.54 17.27 -13.48
CA ALA A 498 15.42 18.13 -12.70
C ALA A 498 16.64 17.32 -12.22
N ASP A 499 17.84 17.88 -12.38
CA ASP A 499 19.09 17.20 -12.01
C ASP A 499 20.02 18.11 -11.19
N PHE A 500 20.90 17.47 -10.43
CA PHE A 500 21.81 18.13 -9.50
C PHE A 500 23.07 18.65 -10.20
N PRO A 501 23.65 19.76 -9.71
CA PRO A 501 24.96 20.25 -10.15
C PRO A 501 26.03 19.18 -10.23
N GLY A 502 26.76 19.15 -11.35
CA GLY A 502 27.90 18.26 -11.54
C GLY A 502 27.59 16.78 -11.77
N LEU A 503 26.30 16.38 -11.78
CA LEU A 503 25.91 15.08 -12.28
C LEU A 503 25.57 15.16 -13.78
N THR A 504 25.80 14.05 -14.49
CA THR A 504 25.59 14.01 -15.94
C THR A 504 24.55 12.95 -16.29
N LEU A 505 23.51 13.36 -17.00
CA LEU A 505 22.58 12.44 -17.66
C LEU A 505 23.10 12.16 -19.07
N SER A 506 23.28 10.90 -19.43
CA SER A 506 23.55 10.48 -20.80
C SER A 506 22.30 9.82 -21.33
N ASN A 507 21.75 10.35 -22.42
CA ASN A 507 20.55 9.83 -23.06
C ASN A 507 20.82 9.56 -24.55
N TYR A 508 20.06 8.64 -25.14
CA TYR A 508 20.11 8.28 -26.55
C TYR A 508 18.76 8.56 -27.18
N ILE A 509 18.74 9.25 -28.32
CA ILE A 509 17.51 9.48 -29.07
C ILE A 509 17.39 8.44 -30.17
N ASP A 510 16.37 7.59 -30.08
CA ASP A 510 16.11 6.57 -31.08
C ASP A 510 15.51 7.18 -32.37
N SER A 511 15.81 6.58 -33.52
CA SER A 511 15.21 6.87 -34.82
C SER A 511 13.68 6.96 -34.83
N HIS A 512 12.98 6.25 -33.95
CA HIS A 512 11.51 6.30 -33.85
C HIS A 512 10.97 7.63 -33.29
N PHE A 513 11.84 8.51 -32.77
CA PHE A 513 11.48 9.82 -32.23
C PHE A 513 12.20 10.96 -32.98
N PRO A 514 11.89 11.15 -34.29
CA PRO A 514 12.61 12.10 -35.15
C PRO A 514 12.51 13.55 -34.70
N ASN A 515 11.37 13.92 -34.10
CA ASN A 515 11.13 15.27 -33.59
C ASN A 515 11.23 15.26 -32.07
N THR A 516 12.44 14.99 -31.56
CA THR A 516 12.72 15.15 -30.13
C THR A 516 13.28 16.55 -29.89
N SER A 517 12.68 17.28 -28.96
CA SER A 517 13.20 18.58 -28.52
C SER A 517 13.48 18.60 -27.03
N LEU A 518 14.40 19.49 -26.67
CA LEU A 518 14.81 19.77 -25.30
C LEU A 518 14.64 21.27 -25.04
N THR A 519 13.93 21.62 -23.98
CA THR A 519 13.78 23.01 -23.54
C THR A 519 14.24 23.14 -22.10
N VAL A 520 15.07 24.14 -21.81
CA VAL A 520 15.51 24.44 -20.44
C VAL A 520 14.46 25.32 -19.77
N LEU A 521 13.92 24.84 -18.66
CA LEU A 521 12.87 25.53 -17.90
C LEU A 521 13.46 26.40 -16.79
N LYS A 522 14.53 25.93 -16.13
CA LYS A 522 15.25 26.67 -15.09
C LYS A 522 16.71 26.22 -15.01
N GLY A 523 17.60 27.13 -14.61
CA GLY A 523 19.01 26.83 -14.40
C GLY A 523 19.84 26.84 -15.69
N TRP A 524 21.02 26.21 -15.62
CA TRP A 524 22.02 26.24 -16.69
C TRP A 524 22.51 24.82 -17.00
N LEU A 525 22.45 24.45 -18.28
CA LEU A 525 22.85 23.14 -18.76
C LEU A 525 24.00 23.26 -19.75
N LYS A 526 25.03 22.45 -19.55
CA LYS A 526 25.98 22.09 -20.58
C LYS A 526 25.47 20.85 -21.30
N ILE A 527 25.36 20.94 -22.62
CA ILE A 527 24.94 19.86 -23.51
C ILE A 527 26.14 19.46 -24.36
N GLU A 528 26.49 18.19 -24.30
CA GLU A 528 27.54 17.61 -25.13
C GLU A 528 26.91 16.61 -26.09
N MET A 529 26.97 16.90 -27.39
CA MET A 529 26.51 15.97 -28.41
C MET A 529 27.63 14.99 -28.76
N VAL A 530 27.31 13.70 -28.74
CA VAL A 530 28.25 12.60 -28.95
C VAL A 530 27.76 11.77 -30.13
N GLY A 531 28.52 11.81 -31.22
CA GLY A 531 28.32 10.95 -32.39
C GLY A 531 28.90 9.56 -32.18
N THR A 532 28.95 8.74 -33.25
CA THR A 532 29.62 7.44 -33.26
C THR A 532 31.12 7.58 -32.99
N GLY A 533 31.49 7.65 -31.72
CA GLY A 533 32.89 7.63 -31.22
C GLY A 533 33.52 8.99 -30.92
N HIS A 534 32.93 10.12 -31.35
CA HIS A 534 33.51 11.46 -31.14
C HIS A 534 32.48 12.50 -30.66
N MET A 535 32.96 13.45 -29.85
CA MET A 535 32.20 14.65 -29.47
C MET A 535 31.96 15.49 -30.73
N MET A 536 30.69 15.76 -31.04
CA MET A 536 30.31 16.61 -32.16
C MET A 536 30.44 18.09 -31.80
N TYR A 537 29.74 18.52 -30.75
CA TYR A 537 29.82 19.89 -30.25
C TYR A 537 29.36 19.97 -28.79
N THR A 538 29.73 21.08 -28.14
CA THR A 538 29.25 21.44 -26.80
C THR A 538 28.44 22.73 -26.89
N ARG A 539 27.27 22.77 -26.26
CA ARG A 539 26.41 23.95 -26.17
C ARG A 539 26.09 24.24 -24.71
N PHE A 540 26.03 25.52 -24.36
CA PHE A 540 25.54 25.98 -23.07
C PHE A 540 24.15 26.57 -23.26
N MET A 541 23.20 26.17 -22.43
CA MET A 541 21.81 26.60 -22.48
C MET A 541 21.36 27.06 -21.10
N SER A 542 20.48 28.05 -21.10
CA SER A 542 19.86 28.69 -19.94
C SER A 542 18.34 28.66 -20.08
N ALA A 543 17.61 29.06 -19.04
CA ALA A 543 16.15 29.04 -19.04
C ALA A 543 15.56 29.77 -20.26
N GLY A 544 14.64 29.11 -20.96
CA GLY A 544 14.03 29.57 -22.21
C GLY A 544 14.70 29.05 -23.49
N ASP A 545 15.95 28.57 -23.41
CA ASP A 545 16.63 28.01 -24.58
C ASP A 545 16.01 26.68 -25.01
N HIS A 546 15.86 26.51 -26.33
CA HIS A 546 15.33 25.32 -26.98
C HIS A 546 16.35 24.71 -27.96
N LEU A 547 16.42 23.37 -28.01
CA LEU A 547 17.28 22.60 -28.90
C LEU A 547 16.53 21.38 -29.44
N THR A 548 16.48 21.24 -30.76
CA THR A 548 16.07 19.99 -31.41
C THR A 548 17.23 19.02 -31.43
N LEU A 549 16.98 17.78 -31.00
CA LEU A 549 18.00 16.75 -30.87
C LEU A 549 17.98 15.81 -32.09
N PRO A 550 19.13 15.54 -32.72
CA PRO A 550 19.20 14.61 -33.84
C PRO A 550 19.00 13.16 -33.38
N VAL A 551 18.33 12.36 -34.22
CA VAL A 551 18.16 10.92 -33.98
C VAL A 551 19.46 10.16 -34.09
N ASN A 552 19.48 8.97 -33.47
CA ASN A 552 20.62 8.06 -33.44
C ASN A 552 21.89 8.68 -32.87
N THR A 553 21.73 9.66 -31.97
CA THR A 553 22.85 10.30 -31.29
C THR A 553 22.71 10.18 -29.77
N PHE A 554 23.87 10.19 -29.11
CA PHE A 554 23.93 10.37 -27.67
C PHE A 554 24.11 11.84 -27.35
N HIS A 555 23.52 12.27 -26.26
CA HIS A 555 23.81 13.57 -25.67
C HIS A 555 23.99 13.44 -24.16
N ARG A 556 24.86 14.30 -23.64
CA ARG A 556 25.12 14.40 -22.21
C ARG A 556 24.67 15.76 -21.72
N LEU A 557 23.85 15.75 -20.68
CA LEU A 557 23.37 16.94 -20.00
C LEU A 557 24.01 17.04 -18.64
N THR A 558 24.67 18.16 -18.36
CA THR A 558 25.31 18.44 -17.07
C THR A 558 24.86 19.80 -16.56
N PRO A 559 24.17 19.89 -15.42
CA PRO A 559 23.95 21.16 -14.73
C PRO A 559 25.30 21.71 -14.23
N ILE A 560 25.65 22.94 -14.63
CA ILE A 560 27.00 23.50 -14.46
C ILE A 560 27.15 24.56 -13.36
N ARG A 561 26.05 25.12 -12.86
CA ARG A 561 26.08 26.13 -11.78
C ARG A 561 25.73 25.49 -10.43
N ALA A 562 25.81 26.28 -9.36
CA ALA A 562 25.51 25.83 -8.00
C ALA A 562 24.04 25.41 -7.78
N GLU A 563 23.14 25.77 -8.69
CA GLU A 563 21.72 25.45 -8.62
C GLU A 563 21.36 24.28 -9.54
N ALA A 564 20.34 23.50 -9.15
CA ALA A 564 19.77 22.46 -9.99
C ALA A 564 19.21 23.04 -11.30
N ALA A 565 19.31 22.25 -12.37
CA ALA A 565 18.71 22.60 -13.66
C ALA A 565 17.46 21.76 -13.90
N ALA A 566 16.41 22.41 -14.41
CA ALA A 566 15.15 21.79 -14.78
C ALA A 566 14.90 21.98 -16.27
N TYR A 567 14.48 20.93 -16.95
CA TYR A 567 14.30 20.90 -18.39
C TYR A 567 13.21 19.90 -18.78
N MET A 568 12.64 20.08 -19.97
CA MET A 568 11.67 19.15 -20.52
C MET A 568 12.17 18.55 -21.82
N TYR A 569 11.88 17.26 -22.00
CA TYR A 569 11.90 16.61 -23.29
C TYR A 569 10.50 16.54 -23.85
N VAL A 570 10.36 16.83 -25.14
CA VAL A 570 9.17 16.53 -25.92
C VAL A 570 9.56 15.54 -26.99
N TYR A 571 8.93 14.37 -26.99
CA TYR A 571 9.09 13.34 -28.01
C TYR A 571 7.82 13.29 -28.84
N ALA A 572 7.88 13.58 -30.14
CA ALA A 572 6.77 13.32 -31.04
C ALA A 572 6.88 11.89 -31.58
N ASN A 573 5.89 11.04 -31.29
CA ASN A 573 5.87 9.67 -31.79
C ASN A 573 5.20 9.62 -33.18
N THR A 574 5.98 9.91 -34.22
CA THR A 574 5.50 9.87 -35.61
C THR A 574 5.13 8.45 -36.06
N SER A 575 5.70 7.41 -35.44
CA SER A 575 5.41 6.01 -35.81
C SER A 575 3.98 5.59 -35.43
N HIS A 576 3.52 6.00 -34.24
CA HIS A 576 2.13 5.78 -33.82
C HIS A 576 1.13 6.63 -34.62
N GLN A 577 1.52 7.86 -34.93
CA GLN A 577 0.74 8.73 -35.80
C GLN A 577 0.56 8.09 -37.19
N MET A 578 1.63 7.59 -37.81
CA MET A 578 1.55 6.89 -39.10
C MET A 578 0.76 5.58 -39.04
N LEU A 579 0.90 4.78 -37.98
CA LEU A 579 0.11 3.55 -37.80
C LEU A 579 -1.39 3.84 -37.66
N ASN A 580 -1.76 4.96 -37.03
CA ASN A 580 -3.15 5.37 -36.91
C ASN A 580 -3.67 6.03 -38.20
N ASP A 581 -2.88 6.86 -38.86
CA ASP A 581 -3.23 7.46 -40.16
C ASP A 581 -3.42 6.38 -41.24
N VAL A 582 -2.62 5.30 -41.20
CA VAL A 582 -2.79 4.11 -42.04
C VAL A 582 -4.05 3.33 -41.65
N LYS A 583 -4.41 3.23 -40.36
CA LYS A 583 -5.67 2.58 -39.94
C LYS A 583 -6.91 3.39 -40.28
N THR A 584 -6.86 4.72 -40.20
CA THR A 584 -7.97 5.60 -40.59
C THR A 584 -8.11 5.66 -42.11
N SER A 585 -7.00 5.70 -42.87
CA SER A 585 -7.06 5.63 -44.34
C SER A 585 -7.42 4.24 -44.88
N ALA A 586 -7.02 3.16 -44.19
CA ALA A 586 -7.48 1.81 -44.50
C ALA A 586 -8.96 1.57 -44.14
N HIS A 587 -9.55 2.38 -43.26
CA HIS A 587 -10.99 2.31 -42.99
C HIS A 587 -11.85 2.90 -44.11
N ASP A 588 -11.27 3.76 -44.97
CA ASP A 588 -11.93 4.35 -46.14
C ASP A 588 -11.78 3.49 -47.41
N ILE A 589 -11.05 2.37 -47.35
CA ILE A 589 -10.85 1.46 -48.48
C ILE A 589 -11.12 0.01 -48.04
N GLN A 590 -12.35 -0.44 -48.34
CA GLN A 590 -12.81 -1.83 -48.49
C GLN A 590 -13.04 -2.70 -47.24
N ASP A 591 -14.34 -2.98 -47.05
CA ASP A 591 -14.87 -4.34 -46.88
C ASP A 591 -13.98 -5.41 -47.55
N PHE A 592 -13.39 -6.30 -46.74
CA PHE A 592 -13.23 -7.76 -46.91
C PHE A 592 -12.01 -8.29 -46.10
N ALA A 593 -12.25 -9.37 -45.33
CA ALA A 593 -11.30 -10.33 -44.71
C ALA A 593 -10.71 -10.06 -43.30
N VAL A 594 -11.48 -10.42 -42.27
CA VAL A 594 -11.27 -11.47 -41.24
C VAL A 594 -9.85 -12.07 -41.01
N ILE A 595 -9.44 -12.10 -39.72
CA ILE A 595 -8.33 -12.84 -39.01
C ILE A 595 -6.92 -12.18 -39.11
N THR A 596 -6.13 -11.91 -38.05
CA THR A 596 -5.88 -12.58 -36.75
C THR A 596 -5.40 -11.58 -35.69
N ASP A 597 -5.77 -11.86 -34.44
CA ASP A 597 -5.43 -11.10 -33.23
C ASP A 597 -4.31 -11.85 -32.46
N ALA A 598 -3.05 -11.40 -32.57
CA ALA A 598 -1.91 -11.87 -31.77
C ALA A 598 -0.68 -10.99 -32.01
N ASP A 599 -0.58 -9.84 -31.31
CA ASP A 599 0.70 -9.22 -30.88
C ASP A 599 0.45 -7.80 -30.34
N ARG A 600 -0.17 -7.71 -29.15
CA ARG A 600 -0.24 -6.45 -28.39
C ARG A 600 0.62 -6.52 -27.13
N SER A 601 1.64 -5.67 -27.12
CA SER A 601 2.49 -5.32 -25.98
C SER A 601 1.68 -4.94 -24.72
N PRO A 602 2.12 -5.29 -23.49
CA PRO A 602 1.31 -5.16 -22.26
C PRO A 602 1.01 -3.73 -21.78
N TRP A 603 1.56 -2.68 -22.41
CA TRP A 603 1.46 -1.30 -21.91
C TRP A 603 0.13 -0.60 -22.22
N ILE A 604 -0.72 -1.14 -23.11
CA ILE A 604 -1.98 -0.50 -23.56
C ILE A 604 -3.23 -0.98 -22.77
N ARG A 605 -3.12 -1.95 -21.85
CA ARG A 605 -4.30 -2.46 -21.10
C ARG A 605 -4.76 -1.61 -19.91
N ARG A 606 -4.20 -0.42 -19.65
CA ARG A 606 -4.50 0.32 -18.42
C ARG A 606 -5.46 1.51 -18.56
N TYR A 607 -5.96 1.80 -19.76
CA TYR A 607 -6.94 2.88 -20.00
C TYR A 607 -8.00 2.52 -21.07
N LEU A 608 -8.43 1.26 -21.08
CA LEU A 608 -9.73 0.79 -21.58
C LEU A 608 -10.32 -0.11 -20.50
#